data_AF-Q2N3W8-F1
#
_entry.id   AF-Q2N3W8-F1
#
_cell.length_a   1.000
_cell.length_b   1.000
_cell.length_c   1.000
_cell.angle_alpha   90.00
_cell.angle_beta   90.00
_cell.angle_gamma   90.00
#
_symmetry.space_group_name_H-M   'P 1'
#
loop_
_entity.id
_entity.type
_entity.pdbx_description
1 polymer ?
#
loop_
_entity_poly.entity_id
_entity_poly.type
_entity_poly.pdbx_seq_one_letter_code
_entity_poly.pdbx_strand_id
1 'polypeptide(L)'
;MSVLDAILDKADEQEIKKLNLIVDKIESLEKDMEIKENEQLKEMTNTFRLRLDKGESLDDILPEAFAVVREVSKRVLGMRQYKVQLIGGIVIHQGKIAEMKTGEG
;
A
#
# COMPACT_ATOMS: atom_id res chain seq x y z
N MET A 1 -28.77 14.15 -8.71
CA MET A 1 -28.02 12.92 -8.97
C MET A 1 -28.77 12.10 -9.98
N SER A 2 -28.14 11.84 -11.11
CA SER A 2 -28.60 10.88 -12.11
C SER A 2 -28.50 9.46 -11.54
N VAL A 3 -29.26 8.52 -12.10
CA VAL A 3 -29.14 7.08 -11.77
C VAL A 3 -27.72 6.57 -12.05
N LEU A 4 -27.06 7.15 -13.07
CA LEU A 4 -25.67 6.86 -13.42
C LEU A 4 -24.71 7.25 -12.29
N ASP A 5 -24.84 8.47 -11.74
CA ASP A 5 -24.01 8.97 -10.63
C ASP A 5 -24.12 8.02 -9.42
N ALA A 6 -25.34 7.65 -9.06
CA ALA A 6 -25.59 6.77 -7.92
C ALA A 6 -25.00 5.35 -8.08
N ILE A 7 -24.88 4.85 -9.31
CA ILE A 7 -24.27 3.54 -9.60
C ILE A 7 -22.74 3.65 -9.49
N LEU A 8 -22.15 4.71 -10.05
CA LEU A 8 -20.70 4.93 -10.01
C LEU A 8 -20.22 5.19 -8.59
N ASP A 9 -20.86 6.09 -7.86
CA ASP A 9 -20.52 6.41 -6.47
C ASP A 9 -20.54 5.16 -5.60
N LYS A 10 -21.54 4.29 -5.79
CA LYS A 10 -21.66 3.03 -5.03
C LYS A 10 -20.55 2.04 -5.37
N ALA A 11 -20.09 2.00 -6.63
CA ALA A 11 -18.97 1.16 -7.04
C ALA A 11 -17.66 1.63 -6.41
N ASP A 12 -17.42 2.95 -6.42
CA ASP A 12 -16.24 3.57 -5.82
C ASP A 12 -16.20 3.38 -4.30
N GLU A 13 -17.32 3.59 -3.61
CA GLU A 13 -17.43 3.32 -2.17
C GLU A 13 -17.10 1.87 -1.82
N GLN A 14 -17.54 0.91 -2.64
CA GLN A 14 -17.24 -0.51 -2.43
C GLN A 14 -15.77 -0.82 -2.67
N GLU A 15 -15.17 -0.24 -3.69
CA GLU A 15 -13.75 -0.43 -3.98
C GLU A 15 -12.88 0.17 -2.89
N ILE A 16 -13.15 1.40 -2.47
CA ILE A 16 -12.46 2.07 -1.36
C ILE A 16 -12.56 1.24 -0.08
N LYS A 17 -13.72 0.63 0.21
CA LYS A 17 -13.85 -0.29 1.36
C LYS A 17 -12.88 -1.47 1.28
N LYS A 18 -12.73 -2.10 0.11
CA LYS A 18 -11.78 -3.22 -0.08
C LYS A 18 -10.33 -2.75 0.07
N LEU A 19 -9.98 -1.60 -0.51
CA LEU A 19 -8.64 -1.03 -0.43
C LEU A 19 -8.27 -0.68 1.02
N ASN A 20 -9.22 -0.15 1.79
CA ASN A 20 -9.00 0.14 3.21
C ASN A 20 -8.64 -1.12 4.01
N LEU A 21 -9.22 -2.29 3.71
CA LEU A 21 -8.84 -3.53 4.38
C LEU A 21 -7.37 -3.91 4.15
N ILE A 22 -6.84 -3.59 2.95
CA ILE A 22 -5.42 -3.82 2.63
C ILE A 22 -4.56 -2.78 3.36
N VAL A 23 -4.97 -1.52 3.36
CA VAL A 23 -4.29 -0.42 4.09
C VAL A 23 -4.23 -0.71 5.58
N ASP A 24 -5.28 -1.23 6.18
CA ASP A 24 -5.31 -1.58 7.60
C ASP A 24 -4.33 -2.71 7.91
N LYS A 25 -4.15 -3.67 7.01
CA LYS A 25 -3.07 -4.68 7.12
C LYS A 25 -1.69 -4.02 7.07
N ILE A 26 -1.45 -3.11 6.13
CA ILE A 26 -0.19 -2.36 6.02
C ILE A 26 0.10 -1.60 7.33
N GLU A 27 -0.90 -0.92 7.90
CA GLU A 27 -0.78 -0.21 9.16
C GLU A 27 -0.48 -1.12 10.34
N SER A 28 -1.11 -2.29 10.41
CA SER A 28 -0.84 -3.24 11.48
C SER A 28 0.61 -3.71 11.54
N LEU A 29 1.31 -3.70 10.40
CA LEU A 29 2.73 -4.08 10.28
C LEU A 29 3.69 -2.94 10.64
N GLU A 30 3.22 -1.72 10.88
CA GLU A 30 4.09 -0.56 11.15
C GLU A 30 5.00 -0.80 12.35
N LYS A 31 4.46 -1.33 13.45
CA LYS A 31 5.25 -1.60 14.67
C LYS A 31 6.35 -2.63 14.41
N ASP A 32 6.07 -3.64 13.60
CA ASP A 32 7.03 -4.69 13.26
C ASP A 32 8.15 -4.17 12.36
N MET A 33 7.87 -3.16 11.52
CA MET A 33 8.88 -2.50 10.69
C MET A 33 9.69 -1.47 11.49
N GLU A 34 9.07 -0.75 12.41
CA GLU A 34 9.72 0.26 13.25
C GLU A 34 10.82 -0.34 14.13
N ILE A 35 10.62 -1.54 14.66
CA ILE A 35 11.64 -2.24 15.48
C ILE A 35 12.81 -2.82 14.67
N LYS A 36 12.70 -2.89 13.33
CA LYS A 36 13.76 -3.46 12.48
C LYS A 36 14.92 -2.49 12.31
N GLU A 37 16.14 -3.01 12.30
CA GLU A 37 17.31 -2.25 11.91
C GLU A 37 17.37 -2.03 10.40
N ASN A 38 18.18 -1.06 9.96
CA ASN A 38 18.28 -0.72 8.53
C ASN A 38 18.75 -1.91 7.67
N GLU A 39 19.65 -2.74 8.18
CA GLU A 39 20.11 -3.94 7.45
C GLU A 39 18.98 -4.97 7.33
N GLN A 40 18.15 -5.12 8.36
CA GLN A 40 16.99 -6.00 8.32
C GLN A 40 15.95 -5.52 7.31
N LEU A 41 15.68 -4.21 7.25
CA LEU A 41 14.77 -3.63 6.25
C LEU A 41 15.30 -3.81 4.82
N LYS A 42 16.63 -3.72 4.63
CA LYS A 42 17.26 -3.97 3.33
C LYS A 42 17.11 -5.44 2.90
N GLU A 43 17.31 -6.37 3.82
CA GLU A 43 17.20 -7.81 3.59
C GLU A 43 15.77 -8.26 3.26
N MET A 44 14.75 -7.50 3.65
CA MET A 44 13.36 -7.76 3.22
C MET A 44 13.23 -7.84 1.69
N THR A 45 14.02 -7.07 0.94
CA THR A 45 14.01 -7.13 -0.53
C THR A 45 14.40 -8.52 -1.04
N ASN A 46 15.44 -9.13 -0.46
CA ASN A 46 15.87 -10.48 -0.82
C ASN A 46 14.84 -11.51 -0.38
N THR A 47 14.24 -11.31 0.81
CA THR A 47 13.15 -12.16 1.31
C THR A 47 11.95 -12.16 0.36
N PHE A 48 11.52 -11.00 -0.13
CA PHE A 48 10.41 -10.90 -1.08
C PHE A 48 10.74 -11.57 -2.42
N ARG A 49 11.94 -11.39 -2.97
CA ARG A 49 12.37 -12.09 -4.19
C ARG A 49 12.29 -13.61 -4.02
N LEU A 50 12.81 -14.13 -2.92
CA LEU A 50 12.76 -15.57 -2.62
C LEU A 50 11.33 -16.09 -2.45
N ARG A 51 10.41 -15.29 -1.90
CA ARG A 51 8.99 -15.64 -1.78
C ARG A 51 8.30 -15.70 -3.14
N LEU A 52 8.57 -14.73 -4.01
CA LEU A 52 8.08 -14.71 -5.38
C LEU A 52 8.61 -15.91 -6.20
N ASP A 53 9.90 -16.25 -6.04
CA ASP A 53 10.50 -17.42 -6.68
C ASP A 53 9.88 -18.74 -6.21
N LYS A 54 9.35 -18.76 -4.98
CA LYS A 54 8.61 -19.90 -4.41
C LYS A 54 7.14 -19.96 -4.82
N GLY A 55 6.68 -19.00 -5.62
CA GLY A 55 5.33 -18.99 -6.19
C GLY A 55 4.31 -18.11 -5.46
N GLU A 56 4.73 -17.30 -4.48
CA GLU A 56 3.85 -16.24 -3.99
C GLU A 56 3.63 -15.18 -5.07
N SER A 57 2.43 -14.58 -5.07
CA SER A 57 2.10 -13.48 -5.97
C SER A 57 2.54 -12.13 -5.41
N LEU A 58 2.55 -11.11 -6.28
CA LEU A 58 2.79 -9.74 -5.83
C LEU A 58 1.73 -9.26 -4.84
N ASP A 59 0.49 -9.73 -4.96
CA ASP A 59 -0.61 -9.39 -4.05
C ASP A 59 -0.40 -9.98 -2.64
N ASP A 60 0.23 -11.16 -2.56
CA ASP A 60 0.52 -11.83 -1.29
C ASP A 60 1.56 -11.05 -0.48
N ILE A 61 2.59 -10.52 -1.15
CA ILE A 61 3.65 -9.74 -0.49
C ILE A 61 3.31 -8.24 -0.34
N LEU A 62 2.24 -7.76 -0.99
CA LEU A 62 1.92 -6.34 -1.08
C LEU A 62 1.87 -5.64 0.29
N PRO A 63 1.15 -6.17 1.31
CA PRO A 63 1.05 -5.47 2.59
C PRO A 63 2.40 -5.27 3.28
N GLU A 64 3.24 -6.31 3.26
CA GLU A 64 4.58 -6.26 3.86
C GLU A 64 5.52 -5.36 3.07
N ALA A 65 5.50 -5.44 1.73
CA ALA A 65 6.32 -4.60 0.87
C ALA A 65 6.00 -3.11 1.06
N PHE A 66 4.72 -2.76 1.14
CA PHE A 66 4.28 -1.38 1.39
C PHE A 66 4.67 -0.91 2.79
N ALA A 67 4.57 -1.77 3.81
CA ALA A 67 4.99 -1.44 5.17
C ALA A 67 6.50 -1.16 5.25
N VAL A 68 7.32 -1.97 4.56
CA VAL A 68 8.78 -1.76 4.48
C VAL A 68 9.10 -0.44 3.79
N VAL A 69 8.51 -0.17 2.61
CA VAL A 69 8.74 1.09 1.87
C VAL A 69 8.31 2.30 2.69
N ARG A 70 7.21 2.17 3.45
CA ARG A 70 6.74 3.26 4.30
C ARG A 70 7.69 3.57 5.45
N GLU A 71 8.20 2.55 6.13
CA GLU A 71 9.19 2.76 7.20
C GLU A 71 10.50 3.34 6.65
N VAL A 72 10.97 2.86 5.49
CA VAL A 72 12.16 3.40 4.84
C VAL A 72 11.96 4.86 4.42
N SER A 73 10.81 5.22 3.86
CA SER A 73 10.46 6.62 3.53
C SER A 73 10.46 7.51 4.77
N LYS A 74 9.87 7.05 5.89
CA LYS A 74 9.90 7.75 7.17
C LYS A 74 11.33 7.99 7.65
N ARG A 75 12.23 7.01 7.53
CA ARG A 75 13.63 7.12 7.97
C ARG A 75 14.48 8.02 7.07
N VAL A 76 14.32 7.89 5.76
CA VAL A 76 15.21 8.54 4.77
C VAL A 76 14.71 9.93 4.41
N LEU A 77 13.41 10.09 4.20
CA LEU A 77 12.80 11.34 3.73
C LEU A 77 12.10 12.11 4.86
N GLY A 78 11.94 11.51 6.03
CA GLY A 78 11.12 12.09 7.11
C GLY A 78 9.62 12.08 6.80
N MET A 79 9.19 11.34 5.77
CA MET A 79 7.83 11.33 5.26
C MET A 79 7.18 9.97 5.47
N ARG A 80 6.16 9.93 6.33
CA ARG A 80 5.32 8.75 6.54
C ARG A 80 4.11 8.83 5.61
N GLN A 81 3.93 7.85 4.74
CA GLN A 81 2.81 7.83 3.81
C GLN A 81 1.47 7.81 4.56
N TYR A 82 0.54 8.65 4.10
CA TYR A 82 -0.84 8.68 4.56
C TYR A 82 -1.66 7.54 3.95
N LYS A 83 -2.82 7.22 4.55
CA LYS A 83 -3.73 6.18 4.03
C LYS A 83 -4.08 6.40 2.56
N VAL A 84 -4.37 7.64 2.17
CA VAL A 84 -4.73 8.00 0.78
C VAL A 84 -3.60 7.69 -0.21
N GLN A 85 -2.34 7.88 0.19
CA GLN A 85 -1.17 7.56 -0.63
C GLN A 85 -0.98 6.05 -0.76
N LEU A 86 -1.26 5.28 0.30
CA LEU A 86 -1.25 3.81 0.24
C LEU A 86 -2.35 3.29 -0.70
N ILE A 87 -3.56 3.87 -0.62
CA ILE A 87 -4.65 3.58 -1.55
C ILE A 87 -4.20 3.86 -2.99
N GLY A 88 -3.62 5.04 -3.24
CA GLY A 88 -3.10 5.41 -4.57
C GLY A 88 -2.06 4.41 -5.08
N GLY A 89 -1.11 4.00 -4.25
CA GLY A 89 -0.12 3.00 -4.60
C GLY A 89 -0.72 1.62 -4.93
N ILE A 90 -1.73 1.17 -4.17
CA ILE A 90 -2.44 -0.09 -4.44
C ILE A 90 -3.22 0.00 -5.76
N VAL A 91 -3.89 1.12 -6.03
CA VAL A 91 -4.62 1.34 -7.29
C VAL A 91 -3.69 1.28 -8.50
N ILE A 92 -2.50 1.90 -8.39
CA ILE A 92 -1.47 1.83 -9.45
C ILE A 92 -0.96 0.40 -9.62
N HIS A 93 -0.70 -0.32 -8.53
CA HIS A 93 -0.32 -1.73 -8.57
C HIS A 93 -1.36 -2.61 -9.30
N GLN A 94 -2.65 -2.31 -9.13
CA GLN A 94 -3.74 -2.98 -9.83
C GLN A 94 -3.86 -2.58 -11.32
N GLY A 95 -2.98 -1.73 -11.85
CA GLY A 95 -3.01 -1.26 -13.23
C GLY A 95 -4.13 -0.26 -13.52
N LYS A 96 -4.66 0.42 -12.48
CA LYS A 96 -5.72 1.42 -12.59
C LYS A 96 -5.16 2.84 -12.43
N ILE A 97 -6.01 3.83 -12.73
CA ILE A 97 -5.68 5.24 -12.53
C ILE A 97 -6.06 5.64 -11.11
N ALA A 98 -5.09 6.14 -10.34
CA ALA A 98 -5.33 6.75 -9.04
C ALA A 98 -5.56 8.25 -9.21
N GLU A 99 -6.81 8.71 -9.07
CA GLU A 99 -7.10 10.14 -9.02
C GLU A 99 -6.81 10.68 -7.62
N MET A 100 -5.76 11.49 -7.49
CA MET A 100 -5.38 12.18 -6.26
C MET A 100 -5.19 13.67 -6.57
N LYS A 101 -5.64 14.54 -5.67
CA LYS A 101 -5.48 15.98 -5.85
C LYS A 101 -4.00 16.39 -5.72
N THR A 102 -3.63 17.47 -6.38
CA THR A 102 -2.29 18.04 -6.22
C THR A 102 -2.03 18.38 -4.75
N GLY A 103 -0.88 17.94 -4.23
CA GLY A 103 -0.52 18.13 -2.81
C GLY A 103 -0.80 16.92 -1.93
N GLU A 104 -1.46 15.88 -2.43
CA GLU A 104 -1.62 14.59 -1.72
C GLU A 104 -0.33 13.75 -1.70
N GLY A 105 0.75 14.25 -2.32
CA GLY A 105 2.05 13.59 -2.50
C GLY A 105 2.16 12.91 -3.85
#